data_AF-A0A090QAN3-F1
#
_entry.id   AF-A0A090QAN3-F1
#
_cell.length_a   1.000
_cell.length_b   1.000
_cell.length_c   1.000
_cell.angle_alpha   90.00
_cell.angle_beta   90.00
_cell.angle_gamma   90.00
#
_symmetry.space_group_name_H-M   'P 1'
#
loop_
_entity.id
_entity.type
_entity.pdbx_description
1 polymer ?
#
loop_
_entity_poly.entity_id
_entity_poly.type
_entity_poly.pdbx_seq_one_letter_code
_entity_poly.pdbx_strand_id
1 'polypeptide(L)'
;MRNREILLGLIILATIGLATQWSNMRFTHSEANLLPDNHPVNQEYRQFLEKFGEEGNLIILGIKNSDLLTYEDFNAWNSLADSIEKYDEVELVLSTSNLPVLKKSDDASKFIIEQLSKAPLTSKEELSAYKTKLFGELPFYRNLIFSEKDSVLRTAIYIKKDIVNSSIRKEFVLEKFNPLIEDYKENHGLSELRVSGMPYIRTLNSQNIVDEISMFLLAALLITSAIFFFFFRSWRATFISIVTVIIGVMWLSVF
;
A
#
# COMPACT_ATOMS: atom_id res chain seq x y z
N MET A 1 47.80 -7.70 32.28
CA MET A 1 46.41 -7.19 32.29
C MET A 1 45.64 -7.90 33.41
N ARG A 2 45.37 -7.24 34.55
CA ARG A 2 44.90 -7.89 35.78
C ARG A 2 43.36 -7.96 35.95
N ASN A 3 42.59 -7.27 35.10
CA ASN A 3 41.12 -7.15 35.25
C ASN A 3 40.32 -7.63 34.02
N ARG A 4 40.91 -8.45 33.12
CA ARG A 4 40.25 -8.85 31.87
C ARG A 4 38.92 -9.59 32.08
N GLU A 5 38.87 -10.44 33.11
CA GLU A 5 37.68 -11.25 33.41
C GLU A 5 36.53 -10.37 33.92
N ILE A 6 36.86 -9.31 34.67
CA ILE A 6 35.89 -8.32 35.16
C ILE A 6 35.34 -7.51 33.99
N LEU A 7 36.20 -7.08 33.06
CA LEU A 7 35.78 -6.31 31.87
C LEU A 7 34.88 -7.14 30.95
N LEU A 8 35.23 -8.41 30.70
CA LEU A 8 34.38 -9.32 29.93
C LEU A 8 33.02 -9.54 30.61
N GLY A 9 33.02 -9.74 31.93
CA GLY A 9 31.78 -9.86 32.71
C GLY A 9 30.89 -8.62 32.60
N LEU A 10 31.47 -7.41 32.66
CA LEU A 10 30.75 -6.16 32.48
C LEU A 10 30.16 -6.01 31.08
N ILE A 11 30.91 -6.36 30.02
CA ILE A 11 30.42 -6.32 28.64
C ILE A 11 29.25 -7.29 28.45
N ILE A 12 29.33 -8.50 29.01
CA ILE A 12 28.24 -9.47 28.94
C ILE A 12 27.00 -8.95 29.67
N LEU A 13 27.16 -8.42 30.89
CA LEU A 13 26.06 -7.83 31.65
C LEU A 13 25.41 -6.65 30.94
N ALA A 14 26.22 -5.75 30.35
CA ALA A 14 25.72 -4.62 29.57
C ALA A 14 24.96 -5.10 28.32
N THR A 15 25.47 -6.12 27.64
CA THR A 15 24.83 -6.70 26.45
C THR A 15 23.48 -7.34 26.81
N ILE A 16 23.40 -8.09 27.91
CA ILE A 16 22.14 -8.67 28.41
C ILE A 16 21.17 -7.56 28.81
N GLY A 17 21.64 -6.54 29.52
CA GLY A 17 20.82 -5.39 29.93
C GLY A 17 20.21 -4.66 28.72
N LEU A 18 21.02 -4.38 27.69
CA LEU A 18 20.55 -3.74 26.46
C LEU A 18 19.63 -4.65 25.64
N ALA A 19 19.87 -5.97 25.62
CA ALA A 19 18.99 -6.92 24.93
C ALA A 19 17.54 -6.90 25.46
N THR A 20 17.31 -6.53 26.73
CA THR A 20 15.94 -6.38 27.26
C THR A 20 15.16 -5.21 26.63
N GLN A 21 15.88 -4.20 26.11
CA GLN A 21 15.28 -3.01 25.48
C GLN A 21 14.86 -3.23 24.03
N TRP A 22 15.22 -4.36 23.41
CA TRP A 22 14.86 -4.65 22.02
C TRP A 22 13.36 -4.69 21.77
N SER A 23 12.57 -5.03 22.80
CA SER A 23 11.11 -5.02 22.75
C SER A 23 10.50 -3.61 22.51
N ASN A 24 11.26 -2.55 22.81
CA ASN A 24 10.84 -1.17 22.61
C ASN A 24 11.16 -0.62 21.21
N MET A 25 11.77 -1.42 20.34
CA MET A 25 12.09 -1.02 18.96
C MET A 25 10.80 -0.81 18.18
N ARG A 26 10.45 0.45 17.90
CA ARG A 26 9.24 0.82 17.15
C ARG A 26 9.57 0.96 15.68
N PHE A 27 8.90 0.19 14.84
CA PHE A 27 8.88 0.45 13.41
C PHE A 27 7.88 1.58 13.13
N THR A 28 8.39 2.69 12.62
CA THR A 28 7.52 3.76 12.13
C THR A 28 6.87 3.30 10.83
N HIS A 29 5.53 3.34 10.78
CA HIS A 29 4.74 2.94 9.61
C HIS A 29 4.34 4.13 8.71
N SER A 30 4.77 5.34 9.08
CA SER A 30 4.68 6.54 8.25
C SER A 30 5.95 6.71 7.43
N GLU A 31 5.80 7.32 6.27
CA GLU A 31 6.94 7.74 5.44
C GLU A 31 7.79 8.76 6.23
N ALA A 32 9.11 8.61 6.19
CA ALA A 32 9.99 9.55 6.87
C ALA A 32 9.91 10.92 6.17
N ASN A 33 9.62 11.97 6.92
CA ASN A 33 9.73 13.32 6.37
C ASN A 33 11.21 13.63 6.16
N LEU A 34 11.59 13.84 4.90
CA LEU A 34 12.98 14.12 4.52
C LEU A 34 13.41 15.55 4.89
N LEU A 35 12.46 16.41 5.27
CA LEU A 35 12.71 17.81 5.63
C LEU A 35 12.46 18.04 7.13
N PRO A 36 13.24 18.91 7.80
CA PRO A 36 12.99 19.30 9.18
C PRO A 36 11.58 19.87 9.35
N ASP A 37 10.93 19.62 10.50
CA ASP A 37 9.54 20.02 10.73
C ASP A 37 9.29 21.53 10.57
N ASN A 38 10.30 22.34 10.88
CA ASN A 38 10.26 23.80 10.77
C ASN A 38 10.53 24.34 9.36
N HIS A 39 10.84 23.48 8.39
CA HIS A 39 11.07 23.89 7.01
C HIS A 39 9.82 24.56 6.41
N PRO A 40 9.92 25.67 5.65
CA PRO A 40 8.78 26.39 5.09
C PRO A 40 7.80 25.50 4.31
N VAL A 41 8.33 24.58 3.49
CA VAL A 41 7.54 23.61 2.73
C VAL A 41 6.69 22.70 3.63
N ASN A 42 7.22 22.29 4.79
CA ASN A 42 6.45 21.48 5.74
C ASN A 42 5.32 22.29 6.40
N GLN A 43 5.53 23.59 6.62
CA GLN A 43 4.49 24.47 7.15
C GLN A 43 3.37 24.67 6.11
N GLU A 44 3.73 24.92 4.85
CA GLU A 44 2.77 25.03 3.75
C GLU A 44 1.97 23.74 3.56
N TYR A 45 2.64 22.59 3.58
CA TYR A 45 1.99 21.29 3.47
C TYR A 45 1.01 21.03 4.63
N ARG A 46 1.38 21.34 5.88
CA ARG A 46 0.46 21.23 7.02
C ARG A 46 -0.75 22.14 6.89
N GLN A 47 -0.57 23.38 6.41
CA GLN A 47 -1.69 24.30 6.15
C GLN A 47 -2.61 23.80 5.03
N PHE A 48 -2.04 23.16 4.00
CA PHE A 48 -2.81 22.51 2.95
C PHE A 48 -3.65 21.36 3.53
N LEU A 49 -3.02 20.47 4.31
CA LEU A 49 -3.71 19.35 4.97
C LEU A 49 -4.81 19.82 5.93
N GLU A 50 -4.62 20.91 6.64
CA GLU A 50 -5.65 21.46 7.54
C GLU A 50 -6.88 21.97 6.78
N LYS A 51 -6.69 22.52 5.57
CA LYS A 51 -7.78 23.06 4.74
C LYS A 51 -8.46 22.01 3.88
N PHE A 52 -7.70 21.07 3.31
CA PHE A 52 -8.17 20.15 2.28
C PHE A 52 -8.19 18.68 2.75
N GLY A 53 -7.51 18.36 3.87
CA GLY A 53 -7.39 17.01 4.40
C GLY A 53 -6.30 16.18 3.71
N GLU A 54 -6.11 14.95 4.17
CA GLU A 54 -5.13 14.01 3.60
C GLU A 54 -5.66 13.38 2.30
N GLU A 55 -4.99 13.67 1.18
CA GLU A 55 -5.30 13.11 -0.16
C GLU A 55 -4.54 11.80 -0.45
N GLY A 56 -3.67 11.37 0.46
CA GLY A 56 -2.85 10.16 0.32
C GLY A 56 -3.61 8.84 0.53
N ASN A 57 -4.94 8.87 0.58
CA ASN A 57 -5.81 7.76 0.96
C ASN A 57 -6.44 6.98 -0.22
N LEU A 58 -6.08 7.33 -1.46
CA LEU A 58 -6.66 6.73 -2.67
C LEU A 58 -5.89 5.49 -3.14
N ILE A 59 -6.61 4.38 -3.31
CA ILE A 59 -6.22 3.20 -4.08
C ILE A 59 -6.95 3.23 -5.43
N ILE A 60 -6.26 2.88 -6.51
CA ILE A 60 -6.82 2.80 -7.86
C ILE A 60 -6.70 1.37 -8.36
N LEU A 61 -7.82 0.78 -8.74
CA LEU A 61 -7.86 -0.42 -9.55
C LEU A 61 -7.93 -0.02 -11.02
N GLY A 62 -7.27 -0.78 -11.90
CA GLY A 62 -7.29 -0.57 -13.33
C GLY A 62 -7.32 -1.86 -14.11
N ILE A 63 -8.20 -1.94 -15.10
CA ILE A 63 -8.31 -3.06 -16.04
C ILE A 63 -8.50 -2.53 -17.46
N LYS A 64 -7.94 -3.21 -18.45
CA LYS A 64 -8.11 -2.76 -19.85
C LYS A 64 -9.55 -3.01 -20.26
N ASN A 65 -10.11 -2.07 -21.01
CA ASN A 65 -11.45 -2.21 -21.56
C ASN A 65 -11.56 -3.39 -22.54
N SER A 66 -10.44 -3.77 -23.19
CA SER A 66 -10.32 -4.96 -24.04
C SER A 66 -10.52 -6.28 -23.28
N ASP A 67 -10.39 -6.25 -21.95
CA ASP A 67 -10.45 -7.44 -21.10
C ASP A 67 -11.84 -7.54 -20.44
N LEU A 68 -12.73 -6.56 -20.68
CA LEU A 68 -14.11 -6.50 -20.18
C LEU A 68 -15.12 -6.54 -21.34
N LEU A 69 -15.02 -7.54 -22.22
CA LEU A 69 -15.83 -7.62 -23.45
C LEU A 69 -17.22 -8.23 -23.23
N THR A 70 -17.38 -9.06 -22.21
CA THR A 70 -18.65 -9.72 -21.87
C THR A 70 -19.34 -8.97 -20.72
N TYR A 71 -20.66 -9.14 -20.61
CA TYR A 71 -21.39 -8.49 -19.52
C TYR A 71 -21.10 -9.19 -18.19
N GLU A 72 -20.73 -10.47 -18.22
CA GLU A 72 -20.26 -11.26 -17.08
C GLU A 72 -18.97 -10.68 -16.49
N ASP A 73 -17.95 -10.43 -17.33
CA ASP A 73 -16.67 -9.84 -16.86
C ASP A 73 -16.90 -8.43 -16.30
N PHE A 74 -17.75 -7.64 -16.97
CA PHE A 74 -18.10 -6.29 -16.53
C PHE A 74 -18.86 -6.29 -15.20
N ASN A 75 -19.78 -7.24 -15.01
CA ASN A 75 -20.48 -7.42 -13.75
C ASN A 75 -19.54 -7.92 -12.65
N ALA A 76 -18.57 -8.79 -12.95
CA ALA A 76 -17.55 -9.21 -12.01
C ALA A 76 -16.70 -8.00 -11.55
N TRP A 77 -16.31 -7.13 -12.48
CA TRP A 77 -15.61 -5.88 -12.17
C TRP A 77 -16.43 -4.96 -11.23
N ASN A 78 -17.72 -4.80 -11.49
CA ASN A 78 -18.62 -4.04 -10.62
C ASN A 78 -18.77 -4.71 -9.24
N SER A 79 -18.94 -6.02 -9.21
CA SER A 79 -19.08 -6.82 -7.99
C SER A 79 -17.83 -6.73 -7.09
N LEU A 80 -16.64 -6.67 -7.68
CA LEU A 80 -15.40 -6.42 -6.94
C LEU A 80 -15.44 -5.08 -6.21
N ALA A 81 -15.85 -4.02 -6.92
CA ALA A 81 -15.98 -2.69 -6.33
C ALA A 81 -17.00 -2.65 -5.19
N ASP A 82 -18.18 -3.25 -5.41
CA ASP A 82 -19.24 -3.33 -4.41
C ASP A 82 -18.84 -4.17 -3.18
N SER A 83 -17.97 -5.16 -3.37
CA SER A 83 -17.44 -5.98 -2.27
C SER A 83 -16.41 -5.19 -1.45
N ILE A 84 -15.58 -4.37 -2.09
CA ILE A 84 -14.62 -3.50 -1.42
C ILE A 84 -15.33 -2.40 -0.61
N GLU A 85 -16.43 -1.85 -1.13
CA GLU A 85 -17.20 -0.79 -0.46
C GLU A 85 -17.75 -1.20 0.91
N LYS A 86 -17.90 -2.51 1.16
CA LYS A 86 -18.43 -3.05 2.42
C LYS A 86 -17.43 -3.07 3.57
N TYR A 87 -16.14 -2.87 3.31
CA TYR A 87 -15.12 -2.89 4.35
C TYR A 87 -15.19 -1.63 5.21
N ASP A 88 -15.09 -1.80 6.54
CA ASP A 88 -15.08 -0.69 7.49
C ASP A 88 -13.89 0.26 7.28
N GLU A 89 -12.81 -0.21 6.68
CA GLU A 89 -11.63 0.59 6.37
C GLU A 89 -11.83 1.54 5.17
N VAL A 90 -12.87 1.31 4.37
CA VAL A 90 -13.16 2.06 3.15
C VAL A 90 -14.17 3.18 3.46
N GLU A 91 -13.86 4.39 2.99
CA GLU A 91 -14.73 5.57 3.12
C GLU A 91 -15.69 5.69 1.94
N LEU A 92 -15.18 5.45 0.72
CA LEU A 92 -15.93 5.57 -0.52
C LEU A 92 -15.28 4.73 -1.61
N VAL A 93 -16.09 4.02 -2.40
CA VAL A 93 -15.66 3.45 -3.67
C VAL A 93 -16.39 4.19 -4.79
N LEU A 94 -15.65 4.73 -5.75
CA LEU A 94 -16.20 5.30 -6.96
C LEU A 94 -15.84 4.37 -8.12
N SER A 95 -16.85 3.68 -8.67
CA SER A 95 -16.68 2.65 -9.69
C SER A 95 -17.77 2.75 -10.75
N THR A 96 -17.68 1.92 -11.78
CA THR A 96 -18.74 1.77 -12.78
C THR A 96 -20.07 1.22 -12.22
N SER A 97 -20.11 0.68 -11.00
CA SER A 97 -21.37 0.23 -10.39
C SER A 97 -22.23 1.38 -9.88
N ASN A 98 -21.62 2.49 -9.44
CA ASN A 98 -22.30 3.52 -8.65
C ASN A 98 -22.13 4.95 -9.20
N LEU A 99 -21.77 5.11 -10.48
CA LEU A 99 -21.58 6.42 -11.10
C LEU A 99 -22.86 7.27 -11.06
N PRO A 100 -22.84 8.44 -10.41
CA PRO A 100 -23.97 9.36 -10.45
C PRO A 100 -24.11 10.02 -11.84
N VAL A 101 -25.33 10.14 -12.32
CA VAL A 101 -25.69 10.79 -13.57
C VAL A 101 -26.69 11.89 -13.26
N LEU A 102 -26.38 13.10 -13.70
CA LEU A 102 -27.30 14.23 -13.58
C LEU A 102 -28.33 14.14 -14.70
N LYS A 103 -29.58 13.87 -14.32
CA LYS A 103 -30.73 13.85 -15.23
C LYS A 103 -31.60 15.06 -14.95
N LYS A 104 -32.11 15.70 -16.00
CA LYS A 104 -33.13 16.74 -15.86
C LYS A 104 -34.44 16.10 -15.40
N SER A 105 -35.12 16.69 -14.42
CA SER A 105 -36.47 16.31 -14.01
C SER A 105 -37.45 16.43 -15.19
N ASP A 106 -38.52 15.62 -15.20
CA ASP A 106 -39.51 15.57 -16.28
C ASP A 106 -40.20 16.93 -16.50
N ASP A 107 -40.35 17.70 -15.42
CA ASP A 107 -40.88 19.08 -15.42
C ASP A 107 -39.83 20.15 -15.76
N ALA A 108 -38.60 19.73 -16.10
CA ALA A 108 -37.46 20.59 -16.41
C ALA A 108 -37.04 21.55 -15.29
N SER A 109 -37.57 21.43 -14.07
CA SER A 109 -37.38 22.42 -13.01
C SER A 109 -36.12 22.20 -12.17
N LYS A 110 -35.63 20.95 -12.10
CA LYS A 110 -34.50 20.54 -11.24
C LYS A 110 -33.64 19.46 -11.90
N PHE A 111 -32.42 19.27 -11.37
CA PHE A 111 -31.58 18.11 -11.67
C PHE A 111 -31.77 17.04 -10.60
N ILE A 112 -31.87 15.79 -11.04
CA ILE A 112 -32.00 14.59 -10.22
C ILE A 112 -30.72 13.77 -10.43
N ILE A 113 -30.17 13.22 -9.35
CA ILE A 113 -29.01 12.32 -9.40
C ILE A 113 -29.56 10.90 -9.47
N GLU A 114 -29.24 10.18 -10.54
CA GLU A 114 -29.55 8.75 -10.70
C GLU A 114 -28.25 7.97 -10.94
N GLN A 115 -28.20 6.69 -10.58
CA GLN A 115 -27.06 5.84 -10.95
C GLN A 115 -27.10 5.48 -12.44
N LEU A 116 -25.92 5.39 -13.06
CA LEU A 116 -25.80 5.02 -14.48
C LEU A 116 -26.37 3.62 -14.76
N SER A 117 -26.18 2.67 -13.85
CA SER A 117 -26.89 1.39 -13.83
C SER A 117 -27.43 1.12 -12.43
N LYS A 118 -28.63 0.52 -12.32
CA LYS A 118 -29.26 0.14 -11.05
C LYS A 118 -29.24 -1.37 -10.81
N ALA A 119 -28.87 -2.15 -11.81
CA ALA A 119 -28.87 -3.60 -11.77
C ALA A 119 -27.68 -4.16 -12.56
N PRO A 120 -27.25 -5.41 -12.27
CA PRO A 120 -26.29 -6.11 -13.11
C PRO A 120 -26.80 -6.19 -14.55
N LEU A 121 -25.88 -6.07 -15.50
CA LEU A 121 -26.20 -6.18 -16.93
C LEU A 121 -26.55 -7.63 -17.25
N THR A 122 -27.49 -7.85 -18.17
CA THR A 122 -27.98 -9.19 -18.53
C THR A 122 -27.73 -9.57 -19.98
N SER A 123 -27.26 -8.62 -20.80
CA SER A 123 -27.05 -8.83 -22.23
C SER A 123 -25.87 -8.02 -22.77
N LYS A 124 -25.39 -8.43 -23.94
CA LYS A 124 -24.34 -7.70 -24.68
C LYS A 124 -24.83 -6.34 -25.14
N GLU A 125 -26.11 -6.23 -25.48
CA GLU A 125 -26.76 -4.99 -25.91
C GLU A 125 -26.76 -3.97 -24.77
N GLU A 126 -27.07 -4.40 -23.55
CA GLU A 126 -27.02 -3.56 -22.35
C GLU A 126 -25.60 -3.07 -22.05
N LEU A 127 -24.60 -3.95 -22.15
CA LEU A 127 -23.19 -3.57 -21.99
C LEU A 127 -22.75 -2.53 -23.04
N SER A 128 -23.13 -2.75 -24.29
CA SER A 128 -22.81 -1.82 -25.39
C SER A 128 -23.45 -0.45 -25.16
N ALA A 129 -24.71 -0.42 -24.77
CA ALA A 129 -25.43 0.82 -24.43
C ALA A 129 -24.78 1.53 -23.23
N TYR A 130 -24.43 0.77 -22.18
CA TYR A 130 -23.75 1.29 -21.00
C TYR A 130 -22.41 1.94 -21.37
N LYS A 131 -21.54 1.25 -22.12
CA LYS A 131 -20.24 1.76 -22.55
C LYS A 131 -20.38 2.99 -23.44
N THR A 132 -21.34 2.98 -24.36
CA THR A 132 -21.62 4.13 -25.25
C THR A 132 -21.98 5.36 -24.43
N LYS A 133 -22.86 5.21 -23.43
CA LYS A 133 -23.23 6.31 -22.54
C LYS A 133 -22.07 6.77 -21.68
N LEU A 134 -21.31 5.85 -21.09
CA LEU A 134 -20.15 6.18 -20.25
C LEU A 134 -19.09 6.97 -21.01
N PHE A 135 -18.67 6.49 -22.18
CA PHE A 135 -17.55 7.09 -22.93
C PHE A 135 -17.97 8.28 -23.79
N GLY A 136 -19.20 8.27 -24.32
CA GLY A 136 -19.71 9.29 -25.24
C GLY A 136 -20.40 10.46 -24.54
N GLU A 137 -21.22 10.20 -23.53
CA GLU A 137 -22.12 11.21 -22.94
C GLU A 137 -21.62 11.76 -21.60
N LEU A 138 -20.66 11.09 -20.95
CA LEU A 138 -20.18 11.45 -19.61
C LEU A 138 -18.68 11.82 -19.60
N PRO A 139 -18.28 12.91 -20.28
CA PRO A 139 -16.87 13.32 -20.35
C PRO A 139 -16.29 13.73 -18.99
N PHE A 140 -17.11 14.04 -18.00
CA PHE A 140 -16.68 14.32 -16.61
C PHE A 140 -15.94 13.13 -15.97
N TYR A 141 -16.28 11.90 -16.33
CA TYR A 141 -15.62 10.69 -15.81
C TYR A 141 -14.31 10.34 -16.53
N ARG A 142 -13.95 11.10 -17.57
CA ARG A 142 -12.67 10.96 -18.26
C ARG A 142 -11.52 11.29 -17.30
N ASN A 143 -10.46 10.49 -17.36
CA ASN A 143 -9.29 10.50 -16.47
C ASN A 143 -9.58 10.17 -14.98
N LEU A 144 -10.85 10.04 -14.59
CA LEU A 144 -11.30 9.55 -13.29
C LEU A 144 -11.61 8.04 -13.33
N ILE A 145 -12.59 7.64 -14.15
CA ILE A 145 -13.11 6.27 -14.26
C ILE A 145 -12.64 5.59 -15.53
N PHE A 146 -12.35 6.35 -16.58
CA PHE A 146 -11.79 5.80 -17.82
C PHE A 146 -10.70 6.69 -18.40
N SER A 147 -9.76 6.11 -19.14
CA SER A 147 -8.67 6.85 -19.77
C SER A 147 -9.13 7.66 -21.00
N GLU A 148 -8.34 8.62 -21.49
CA GLU A 148 -8.74 9.48 -22.64
C GLU A 148 -9.14 8.74 -23.93
N LYS A 149 -8.69 7.49 -24.11
CA LYS A 149 -9.00 6.65 -25.28
C LYS A 149 -9.83 5.43 -24.91
N ASP A 150 -10.52 5.47 -23.77
CA ASP A 150 -11.35 4.40 -23.23
C ASP A 150 -10.61 3.05 -23.11
N SER A 151 -9.28 3.11 -23.00
CA SER A 151 -8.41 1.93 -23.03
C SER A 151 -8.37 1.22 -21.69
N VAL A 152 -8.61 1.94 -20.60
CA VAL A 152 -8.53 1.44 -19.24
C VAL A 152 -9.73 1.97 -18.45
N LEU A 153 -10.43 1.06 -17.79
CA LEU A 153 -11.44 1.35 -16.77
C LEU A 153 -10.77 1.34 -15.39
N ARG A 154 -11.23 2.24 -14.52
CA ARG A 154 -10.67 2.47 -13.19
C ARG A 154 -11.76 2.46 -12.13
N THR A 155 -11.41 1.95 -10.97
CA THR A 155 -12.19 2.08 -9.75
C THR A 155 -11.33 2.79 -8.72
N ALA A 156 -11.84 3.90 -8.19
CA ALA A 156 -11.19 4.71 -7.16
C ALA A 156 -11.72 4.28 -5.79
N ILE A 157 -10.83 3.93 -4.87
CA ILE A 157 -11.16 3.45 -3.53
C ILE A 157 -10.49 4.37 -2.54
N TYR A 158 -11.31 5.14 -1.82
CA TYR A 158 -10.86 6.02 -0.75
C TYR A 158 -10.89 5.25 0.56
N ILE A 159 -9.73 5.10 1.18
CA ILE A 159 -9.59 4.54 2.53
C ILE A 159 -9.88 5.65 3.55
N LYS A 160 -10.45 5.32 4.70
CA LYS A 160 -10.67 6.32 5.76
C LYS A 160 -9.36 7.00 6.16
N LYS A 161 -9.39 8.33 6.28
CA LYS A 161 -8.19 9.16 6.50
C LYS A 161 -7.46 8.83 7.81
N ASP A 162 -8.20 8.46 8.85
CA ASP A 162 -7.66 8.12 10.18
C ASP A 162 -6.77 6.87 10.19
N ILE A 163 -6.95 5.95 9.24
CA ILE A 163 -6.16 4.72 9.18
C ILE A 163 -4.99 4.79 8.20
N VAL A 164 -4.87 5.81 7.35
CA VAL A 164 -3.84 5.93 6.28
C VAL A 164 -2.42 5.75 6.82
N ASN A 165 -2.12 6.33 7.99
CA ASN A 165 -0.80 6.27 8.60
C ASN A 165 -0.70 5.27 9.76
N SER A 166 -1.61 4.30 9.81
CA SER A 166 -1.69 3.29 10.88
C SER A 166 -1.28 1.89 10.41
N SER A 167 -1.07 0.99 11.37
CA SER A 167 -0.91 -0.45 11.10
C SER A 167 -2.18 -1.09 10.54
N ILE A 168 -3.37 -0.55 10.84
CA ILE A 168 -4.67 -1.05 10.36
C ILE A 168 -4.71 -1.03 8.83
N ARG A 169 -4.18 0.02 8.19
CA ARG A 169 -4.06 0.06 6.73
C ARG A 169 -3.22 -1.11 6.21
N LYS A 170 -2.08 -1.41 6.86
CA LYS A 170 -1.20 -2.51 6.43
C LYS A 170 -1.95 -3.84 6.50
N GLU A 171 -2.63 -4.09 7.60
CA GLU A 171 -3.45 -5.30 7.81
C GLU A 171 -4.57 -5.39 6.77
N PHE A 172 -5.35 -4.32 6.57
CA PHE A 172 -6.39 -4.26 5.55
C PHE A 172 -5.86 -4.60 4.16
N VAL A 173 -4.76 -3.97 3.74
CA VAL A 173 -4.20 -4.17 2.40
C VAL A 173 -3.70 -5.61 2.22
N LEU A 174 -2.95 -6.15 3.20
CA LEU A 174 -2.31 -7.45 3.06
C LEU A 174 -3.25 -8.63 3.31
N GLU A 175 -4.16 -8.52 4.27
CA GLU A 175 -4.95 -9.64 4.78
C GLU A 175 -6.40 -9.67 4.24
N LYS A 176 -6.94 -8.53 3.79
CA LYS A 176 -8.32 -8.45 3.27
C LYS A 176 -8.34 -8.09 1.79
N PHE A 177 -7.67 -6.99 1.42
CA PHE A 177 -7.72 -6.45 0.08
C PHE A 177 -6.98 -7.33 -0.94
N ASN A 178 -5.72 -7.69 -0.67
CA ASN A 178 -4.93 -8.52 -1.60
C ASN A 178 -5.57 -9.89 -1.88
N PRO A 179 -6.04 -10.65 -0.87
CA PRO A 179 -6.72 -11.92 -1.12
C PRO A 179 -7.98 -11.76 -1.98
N LEU A 180 -8.77 -10.71 -1.75
CA LEU A 180 -9.95 -10.42 -2.57
C LEU A 180 -9.58 -10.12 -4.03
N ILE A 181 -8.53 -9.33 -4.25
CA ILE A 181 -8.06 -9.02 -5.60
C ILE A 181 -7.55 -10.28 -6.31
N GLU A 182 -6.85 -11.16 -5.60
CA GLU A 182 -6.33 -12.40 -6.19
C GLU A 182 -7.44 -13.39 -6.52
N ASP A 183 -8.44 -13.54 -5.65
CA ASP A 183 -9.63 -14.34 -5.91
C ASP A 183 -10.35 -13.89 -7.20
N TYR A 184 -10.52 -12.57 -7.39
CA TYR A 184 -11.14 -12.06 -8.61
C TYR A 184 -10.29 -12.24 -9.88
N LYS A 185 -8.96 -12.24 -9.75
CA LYS A 185 -8.05 -12.55 -10.86
C LYS A 185 -8.11 -14.01 -11.28
N GLU A 186 -8.14 -14.92 -10.31
CA GLU A 186 -8.07 -16.36 -10.55
C GLU A 186 -9.45 -16.96 -10.89
N ASN A 187 -10.51 -16.57 -10.16
CA ASN A 187 -11.81 -17.23 -10.20
C ASN A 187 -12.88 -16.44 -10.99
N HIS A 188 -12.68 -15.14 -11.21
CA HIS A 188 -13.69 -14.26 -11.83
C HIS A 188 -13.26 -13.64 -13.17
N GLY A 189 -12.21 -14.16 -13.79
CA GLY A 189 -11.80 -13.76 -15.15
C GLY A 189 -11.09 -12.40 -15.24
N LEU A 190 -10.76 -11.76 -14.12
CA LEU A 190 -10.11 -10.44 -14.09
C LEU A 190 -8.57 -10.52 -14.04
N SER A 191 -7.97 -11.44 -14.81
CA SER A 191 -6.55 -11.81 -14.70
C SER A 191 -5.55 -10.65 -14.88
N GLU A 192 -5.87 -9.68 -15.73
CA GLU A 192 -5.01 -8.53 -16.02
C GLU A 192 -5.25 -7.31 -15.11
N LEU A 193 -6.06 -7.47 -14.05
CA LEU A 193 -6.32 -6.44 -13.06
C LEU A 193 -5.04 -5.93 -12.39
N ARG A 194 -4.86 -4.61 -12.40
CA ARG A 194 -3.75 -3.92 -11.73
C ARG A 194 -4.25 -3.05 -10.59
N VAL A 195 -3.45 -2.98 -9.53
CA VAL A 195 -3.69 -2.14 -8.35
C VAL A 195 -2.58 -1.08 -8.26
N SER A 196 -2.95 0.13 -7.91
CA SER A 196 -2.03 1.24 -7.62
C SER A 196 -2.60 2.13 -6.52
N GLY A 197 -1.89 3.22 -6.19
CA GLY A 197 -2.29 4.21 -5.19
C GLY A 197 -1.39 4.20 -3.96
N MET A 198 -1.30 5.36 -3.31
CA MET A 198 -0.33 5.60 -2.24
C MET A 198 -0.49 4.66 -1.04
N PRO A 199 -1.69 4.37 -0.52
CA PRO A 199 -1.85 3.44 0.60
C PRO A 199 -1.31 2.04 0.28
N TYR A 200 -1.58 1.55 -0.94
CA TYR A 200 -1.15 0.25 -1.43
C TYR A 200 0.36 0.20 -1.67
N ILE A 201 0.90 1.13 -2.45
CA ILE A 201 2.33 1.21 -2.78
C ILE A 201 3.18 1.31 -1.51
N ARG A 202 2.80 2.17 -0.57
CA ARG A 202 3.52 2.32 0.70
C ARG A 202 3.48 1.04 1.53
N THR A 203 2.37 0.31 1.51
CA THR A 203 2.24 -0.96 2.24
C THR A 203 3.18 -2.01 1.65
N LEU A 204 3.12 -2.21 0.33
CA LEU A 204 3.99 -3.17 -0.35
C LEU A 204 5.47 -2.80 -0.23
N ASN A 205 5.82 -1.53 -0.38
CA ASN A 205 7.20 -1.08 -0.21
C ASN A 205 7.71 -1.37 1.21
N SER A 206 6.91 -1.06 2.23
CA SER A 206 7.27 -1.36 3.62
C SER A 206 7.40 -2.86 3.85
N GLN A 207 6.52 -3.67 3.26
CA GLN A 207 6.55 -5.12 3.38
C GLN A 207 7.78 -5.73 2.71
N ASN A 208 8.10 -5.32 1.48
CA ASN A 208 9.30 -5.77 0.76
C ASN A 208 10.59 -5.45 1.54
N ILE A 209 10.69 -4.26 2.13
CA ILE A 209 11.84 -3.89 2.98
C ILE A 209 11.95 -4.86 4.17
N VAL A 210 10.84 -5.14 4.85
CA VAL A 210 10.83 -6.05 6.01
C VAL A 210 11.17 -7.48 5.62
N ASP A 211 10.69 -7.97 4.48
CA ASP A 211 10.94 -9.34 4.04
C ASP A 211 12.41 -9.53 3.61
N GLU A 212 12.99 -8.52 2.97
CA GLU A 212 14.37 -8.60 2.44
C GLU A 212 15.46 -8.29 3.48
N ILE A 213 15.15 -7.51 4.54
CA ILE A 213 16.17 -7.03 5.48
C ILE A 213 16.93 -8.16 6.17
N SER A 214 16.26 -9.29 6.45
CA SER A 214 16.88 -10.45 7.10
C SER A 214 17.94 -11.11 6.21
N MET A 215 17.61 -11.31 4.92
CA MET A 215 18.53 -11.87 3.94
C MET A 215 19.71 -10.92 3.69
N PHE A 216 19.43 -9.62 3.59
CA PHE A 216 20.47 -8.60 3.41
C PHE A 216 21.46 -8.60 4.58
N LEU A 217 20.98 -8.61 5.83
CA LEU A 217 21.82 -8.66 7.02
C LEU A 217 22.67 -9.93 7.08
N LEU A 218 22.10 -11.09 6.74
CA LEU A 218 22.83 -12.35 6.70
C LEU A 218 23.92 -12.34 5.62
N ALA A 219 23.59 -11.88 4.41
CA ALA A 219 24.54 -11.77 3.31
C ALA A 219 25.70 -10.80 3.63
N ALA A 220 25.39 -9.64 4.20
CA ALA A 220 26.38 -8.68 4.65
C ALA A 220 27.31 -9.29 5.71
N LEU A 221 26.74 -9.96 6.72
CA LEU A 221 27.52 -10.64 7.75
C LEU A 221 28.45 -11.72 7.18
N LEU A 222 27.98 -12.51 6.21
CA LEU A 222 28.78 -13.53 5.54
C LEU A 222 29.94 -12.92 4.74
N ILE A 223 29.69 -11.84 3.99
CA ILE A 223 30.73 -11.14 3.22
C ILE A 223 31.76 -10.54 4.17
N THR A 224 31.34 -9.82 5.21
CA THR A 224 32.25 -9.23 6.21
C THR A 224 33.06 -10.32 6.93
N SER A 225 32.41 -11.43 7.29
CA SER A 225 33.06 -12.61 7.86
C SER A 225 34.14 -13.17 6.93
N ALA A 226 33.84 -13.32 5.65
CA ALA A 226 34.79 -13.80 4.65
C ALA A 226 36.00 -12.85 4.52
N ILE A 227 35.76 -11.53 4.49
CA ILE A 227 36.83 -10.52 4.43
C ILE A 227 37.75 -10.64 5.66
N PHE A 228 37.19 -10.73 6.87
CA PHE A 228 37.98 -10.93 8.10
C PHE A 228 38.71 -12.27 8.12
N PHE A 229 38.11 -13.33 7.57
CA PHE A 229 38.79 -14.61 7.42
C PHE A 229 40.02 -14.51 6.51
N PHE A 230 39.90 -13.86 5.36
CA PHE A 230 41.05 -13.67 4.46
C PHE A 230 42.13 -12.78 5.08
N PHE A 231 41.75 -11.75 5.84
CA PHE A 231 42.71 -10.84 6.47
C PHE A 231 43.50 -11.53 7.60
N PHE A 232 42.82 -12.25 8.50
CA PHE A 232 43.48 -12.89 9.63
C PHE A 232 44.04 -14.29 9.32
N ARG A 233 43.51 -14.96 8.29
CA ARG A 233 43.79 -16.36 7.94
C ARG A 233 43.67 -17.31 9.15
N SER A 234 42.84 -16.95 10.13
CA SER A 234 42.70 -17.62 11.42
C SER A 234 41.26 -17.60 11.87
N TRP A 235 40.64 -18.79 11.94
CA TRP A 235 39.25 -18.96 12.37
C TRP A 235 38.97 -18.34 13.75
N ARG A 236 39.93 -18.45 14.67
CA ARG A 236 39.81 -17.90 16.03
C ARG A 236 39.73 -16.37 16.03
N ALA A 237 40.58 -15.71 15.25
CA ALA A 237 40.62 -14.26 15.18
C ALA A 237 39.35 -13.71 14.51
N THR A 238 38.92 -14.32 13.39
CA THR A 238 37.70 -13.94 12.68
C THR A 238 36.46 -14.05 13.57
N PHE A 239 36.32 -15.14 14.33
CA PHE A 239 35.19 -15.32 15.23
C PHE A 239 35.12 -14.24 16.31
N ILE A 240 36.25 -13.92 16.96
CA ILE A 240 36.31 -12.87 17.99
C ILE A 240 35.93 -11.51 17.39
N SER A 241 36.39 -11.20 16.18
CA SER A 241 36.04 -9.95 15.49
C SER A 241 34.55 -9.86 15.15
N ILE A 242 33.94 -10.93 14.64
CA ILE A 242 32.51 -10.97 14.31
C ILE A 242 31.66 -10.78 15.57
N VAL A 243 31.98 -11.49 16.66
CA VAL A 243 31.27 -11.33 17.94
C VAL A 243 31.33 -9.88 18.42
N THR A 244 32.49 -9.23 18.29
CA THR A 244 32.66 -7.83 18.68
C THR A 244 31.79 -6.89 17.84
N VAL A 245 31.70 -7.11 16.51
CA VAL A 245 30.85 -6.33 15.61
C VAL A 245 29.37 -6.52 15.94
N ILE A 246 28.93 -7.75 16.18
CA ILE A 246 27.53 -8.06 16.54
C ILE A 246 27.15 -7.33 17.83
N ILE A 247 27.99 -7.40 18.87
CA ILE A 247 27.75 -6.69 20.14
C ILE A 247 27.65 -5.17 19.89
N GLY A 248 28.52 -4.61 19.04
CA GLY A 248 28.45 -3.19 18.68
C GLY A 248 27.14 -2.77 18.01
N VAL A 249 26.67 -3.56 17.04
CA VAL A 249 25.38 -3.32 16.36
C VAL A 249 24.21 -3.46 17.33
N MET A 250 24.23 -4.47 18.21
CA MET A 250 23.21 -4.65 19.24
C MET A 250 23.10 -3.43 20.14
N TRP A 251 24.23 -2.89 20.59
CA TRP A 251 24.22 -1.70 21.44
C TRP A 251 23.69 -0.50 20.68
N LEU A 252 24.14 -0.27 19.44
CA LEU A 252 23.65 0.83 18.61
C LEU A 252 22.14 0.76 18.39
N SER A 253 21.56 -0.44 18.22
CA SER A 253 20.12 -0.59 17.97
C SER A 253 19.21 -0.22 19.15
N VAL A 254 19.77 -0.06 20.35
CA VAL A 254 19.05 0.32 21.56
C VAL A 254 19.12 1.84 21.83
N PHE A 255 20.09 2.54 21.22
CA PHE A 255 20.29 3.99 21.36
C PHE A 255 19.62 4.76 20.22
#